data_AF-A0A8H4TGT2-F1
#
_entry.id   AF-A0A8H4TGT2-F1
#
_cell.length_a   1.000
_cell.length_b   1.000
_cell.length_c   1.000
_cell.angle_alpha   90.00
_cell.angle_beta   90.00
_cell.angle_gamma   90.00
#
_symmetry.space_group_name_H-M   'P 1'
#
loop_
_entity.id
_entity.type
_entity.pdbx_description
1 polymer ?
#
loop_
_entity_poly.entity_id
_entity_poly.type
_entity_poly.pdbx_seq_one_letter_code
_entity_poly.pdbx_strand_id
1 'polypeptide(L)'
;MPRQFQFVAVSNPVGPVSSESRKLRHSHAIRQKHAKERRLRTHNYQRNLMHVQAEKTSTPVPTGNSNSFSRMLDYSKDPFSAMAGSLSSQEYFLLHYYVHVVVPQSVAHCGLFNYPGDHEGQVLGDWVGLAITNKDLLDSAVLLSACRSILRNKPDDHELARLALQYKQRGLECLRQSLSGASPMFNVLTIAMSLALAFDEEASGDMGIARQHLRGIFAMADLSGAEMYWLFAAHFAKQYFFPVGQELYNRIQHPTSLLSYNLTPNKIMTSPTPTIPIGSWVLVTGATGFVASHVIRQLLKRGYKVRGTVRDLTQASWLVKDHFKAYVESGDFGLVTVPDLSVDGAYDNVVKGVSAIIHIAAIATFDPNPNNIVPQTVAGTKSILEAAAKEPSVQRIVFTSSIMAALFPLAGDNTRADRDTWNDVAEKAAWAPPPYDASRGMTTYATSKLTAEKEVWKFVSENKLHYTVNVISPSGVIGEPLHVKHADNPVNWVATVFKGEKAKLDTFPAAFFVDIEDIATLHVAATLDPEVKNARLQTWGHSTNWNEFLAILRKLRPEKEFMADYPDPYYLTISTDQSESVALLKKWAGQDGWKSLEDSISEGIESPYFQLK
;
A
#
# COMPACT_ATOMS: atom_id res chain seq x y z
N MET A 1 24.52 -27.52 27.53
CA MET A 1 25.40 -27.96 26.42
C MET A 1 24.96 -27.26 25.15
N PRO A 2 25.86 -26.60 24.40
CA PRO A 2 25.52 -25.95 23.14
C PRO A 2 25.20 -27.02 22.08
N ARG A 3 24.09 -26.86 21.34
CA ARG A 3 23.76 -27.72 20.20
C ARG A 3 24.73 -27.41 19.06
N GLN A 4 25.77 -28.22 18.91
CA GLN A 4 26.67 -28.19 17.76
C GLN A 4 25.88 -28.50 16.48
N PHE A 5 25.94 -27.59 15.50
CA PHE A 5 25.46 -27.86 14.15
C PHE A 5 26.42 -28.85 13.47
N GLN A 6 25.92 -30.02 13.09
CA GLN A 6 26.67 -31.00 12.29
C GLN A 6 26.27 -30.90 10.82
N PHE A 7 27.24 -30.57 9.97
CA PHE A 7 27.09 -30.65 8.52
C PHE A 7 27.32 -32.09 8.05
N VAL A 8 26.37 -32.64 7.28
CA VAL A 8 26.46 -34.00 6.74
C VAL A 8 26.67 -33.92 5.23
N ALA A 9 27.88 -34.24 4.76
CA ALA A 9 28.19 -34.33 3.34
C ALA A 9 27.37 -35.43 2.66
N VAL A 10 26.59 -35.06 1.63
CA VAL A 10 25.62 -35.96 0.96
C VAL A 10 26.25 -36.68 -0.26
N SER A 11 27.42 -36.24 -0.73
CA SER A 11 28.13 -36.81 -1.89
C SER A 11 29.63 -37.00 -1.61
N ASN A 12 30.20 -38.11 -2.13
CA ASN A 12 31.62 -38.50 -2.04
C ASN A 12 32.24 -38.47 -0.63
N PRO A 13 31.82 -39.35 0.30
CA PRO A 13 32.48 -39.44 1.59
C PRO A 13 33.90 -40.01 1.44
N VAL A 14 34.90 -39.27 1.92
CA VAL A 14 36.33 -39.65 1.87
C VAL A 14 36.68 -40.74 2.91
N GLY A 15 35.68 -41.40 3.53
CA GLY A 15 35.90 -42.44 4.54
C GLY A 15 34.62 -43.14 5.02
N PRO A 16 34.75 -44.21 5.84
CA PRO A 16 33.62 -45.00 6.32
C PRO A 16 32.69 -44.16 7.23
N VAL A 17 31.42 -44.08 6.84
CA VAL A 17 30.41 -43.22 7.47
C VAL A 17 29.75 -43.92 8.66
N SER A 18 29.64 -43.23 9.81
CA SER A 18 28.99 -43.74 11.02
C SER A 18 27.51 -44.10 10.79
N SER A 19 26.98 -45.04 11.57
CA SER A 19 25.58 -45.51 11.44
C SER A 19 24.56 -44.38 11.65
N GLU A 20 24.85 -43.44 12.53
CA GLU A 20 24.03 -42.26 12.82
C GLU A 20 24.01 -41.27 11.65
N SER A 21 25.17 -41.01 11.03
CA SER A 21 25.26 -40.20 9.81
C SER A 21 24.52 -40.85 8.63
N ARG A 22 24.50 -42.19 8.53
CA ARG A 22 23.68 -42.89 7.52
C ARG A 22 22.18 -42.71 7.76
N LYS A 23 21.72 -42.79 9.01
CA LYS A 23 20.31 -42.52 9.37
C LYS A 23 19.91 -41.08 9.06
N LEU A 24 20.79 -40.11 9.34
CA LEU A 24 20.52 -38.69 9.03
C LEU A 24 20.45 -38.43 7.52
N ARG A 25 21.38 -39.01 6.74
CA ARG A 25 21.33 -38.95 5.26
C ARG A 25 20.07 -39.58 4.71
N HIS A 26 19.67 -40.73 5.24
CA HIS A 26 18.45 -41.41 4.82
C HIS A 26 17.20 -40.55 5.12
N SER A 27 17.13 -39.93 6.30
CA SER A 27 16.05 -38.99 6.64
C SER A 27 16.02 -37.76 5.73
N HIS A 28 17.18 -37.19 5.38
CA HIS A 28 17.26 -36.04 4.49
C HIS A 28 16.92 -36.40 3.04
N ALA A 29 17.37 -37.56 2.55
CA ALA A 29 17.04 -38.07 1.24
C ALA A 29 15.54 -38.38 1.10
N ILE A 30 14.91 -38.95 2.16
CA ILE A 30 13.46 -39.14 2.20
C ILE A 30 12.72 -37.79 2.16
N ARG A 31 13.18 -36.79 2.92
CA ARG A 31 12.58 -35.44 2.90
C ARG A 31 12.70 -34.77 1.53
N GLN A 32 13.85 -34.87 0.87
CA GLN A 32 14.05 -34.38 -0.49
C GLN A 32 13.19 -35.14 -1.52
N LYS A 33 13.08 -36.47 -1.39
CA LYS A 33 12.21 -37.29 -2.24
C LYS A 33 10.75 -36.87 -2.11
N HIS A 34 10.25 -36.70 -0.89
CA HIS A 34 8.89 -36.22 -0.63
C HIS A 34 8.65 -34.78 -1.13
N ALA A 35 9.64 -33.90 -1.05
CA ALA A 35 9.56 -32.55 -1.61
C ALA A 35 9.46 -32.59 -3.15
N LYS A 36 10.25 -33.45 -3.81
CA LYS A 36 10.22 -33.66 -5.26
C LYS A 36 8.88 -34.26 -5.72
N GLU A 37 8.36 -35.25 -5.01
CA GLU A 37 7.03 -35.84 -5.26
C GLU A 37 5.89 -34.83 -5.07
N ARG A 38 6.01 -33.90 -4.11
CA ARG A 38 5.04 -32.80 -3.95
C ARG A 38 5.04 -31.87 -5.16
N ARG A 39 6.23 -31.43 -5.62
CA ARG A 39 6.36 -30.58 -6.81
C ARG A 39 5.80 -31.27 -8.06
N LEU A 40 6.07 -32.57 -8.22
CA LEU A 40 5.56 -33.35 -9.36
C LEU A 40 4.02 -33.46 -9.36
N ARG A 41 3.41 -33.63 -8.18
CA ARG A 41 1.94 -33.62 -8.04
C ARG A 41 1.34 -32.27 -8.39
N THR A 42 1.94 -31.17 -7.94
CA THR A 42 1.50 -29.81 -8.29
C THR A 42 1.60 -29.56 -9.80
N HIS A 43 2.70 -29.99 -10.42
CA HIS A 43 2.89 -29.85 -11.86
C HIS A 43 1.88 -30.68 -12.67
N ASN A 44 1.62 -31.93 -12.26
CA ASN A 44 0.62 -32.78 -12.92
C ASN A 44 -0.81 -32.24 -12.74
N TYR A 45 -1.13 -31.66 -11.58
CA TYR A 45 -2.41 -31.00 -11.34
C TYR A 45 -2.62 -29.79 -12.27
N GLN A 46 -1.58 -28.94 -12.42
CA GLN A 46 -1.63 -27.79 -13.35
C GLN A 46 -1.74 -28.23 -14.82
N ARG A 47 -1.03 -29.29 -15.21
CA ARG A 47 -1.14 -29.86 -16.56
C ARG A 47 -2.53 -30.42 -16.85
N ASN A 48 -3.16 -31.09 -15.88
CA ASN A 48 -4.53 -31.60 -16.02
C ASN A 48 -5.56 -30.46 -16.10
N LEU A 49 -5.37 -29.37 -15.35
CA LEU A 49 -6.20 -28.17 -15.47
C LEU A 49 -6.13 -27.55 -16.87
N MET A 50 -4.94 -27.50 -17.48
CA MET A 50 -4.78 -27.01 -18.86
C MET A 50 -5.43 -27.93 -19.89
N HIS A 51 -5.40 -29.26 -19.69
CA HIS A 51 -6.11 -30.20 -20.56
C HIS A 51 -7.63 -30.05 -20.46
N VAL A 52 -8.17 -29.86 -19.25
CA VAL A 52 -9.62 -29.63 -19.02
C VAL A 52 -10.08 -28.29 -19.60
N GLN A 53 -9.20 -27.28 -19.64
CA GLN A 53 -9.47 -26.01 -20.32
C GLN A 53 -9.40 -26.13 -21.86
N ALA A 54 -8.52 -26.98 -22.39
CA ALA A 54 -8.38 -27.22 -23.83
C ALA A 54 -9.53 -28.07 -24.42
N GLU A 55 -10.15 -28.96 -23.63
CA GLU A 55 -11.34 -29.71 -24.07
C GLU A 55 -12.61 -28.83 -24.15
N LYS A 56 -12.64 -27.69 -23.45
CA LYS A 56 -13.79 -26.76 -23.45
C LYS A 56 -13.83 -25.81 -24.66
N THR A 57 -12.82 -25.82 -25.54
CA THR A 57 -12.68 -24.83 -26.63
C THR A 57 -12.97 -25.35 -28.05
N SER A 58 -13.66 -26.48 -28.24
CA SER A 58 -14.03 -26.99 -29.58
C SER A 58 -15.55 -27.07 -29.88
N THR A 59 -16.08 -25.95 -30.42
CA THR A 59 -17.27 -25.77 -31.32
C THR A 59 -18.71 -26.12 -30.87
N PRO A 60 -19.78 -25.55 -31.49
CA PRO A 60 -20.00 -24.22 -32.11
C PRO A 60 -21.21 -23.45 -31.49
N VAL A 61 -21.36 -22.16 -31.84
CA VAL A 61 -22.41 -21.21 -31.38
C VAL A 61 -23.82 -21.61 -31.86
N PRO A 62 -24.87 -21.55 -31.00
CA PRO A 62 -26.01 -20.67 -31.31
C PRO A 62 -26.70 -19.97 -30.10
N THR A 63 -27.06 -18.69 -30.33
CA THR A 63 -28.26 -17.95 -29.91
C THR A 63 -28.74 -17.87 -28.44
N GLY A 64 -28.89 -16.62 -27.96
CA GLY A 64 -30.09 -16.18 -27.20
C GLY A 64 -30.13 -16.38 -25.67
N ASN A 65 -29.94 -15.28 -24.95
CA ASN A 65 -30.47 -14.91 -23.62
C ASN A 65 -30.67 -15.97 -22.51
N SER A 66 -29.91 -15.81 -21.42
CA SER A 66 -30.51 -15.58 -20.09
C SER A 66 -29.55 -14.77 -19.22
N ASN A 67 -29.95 -13.54 -18.88
CA ASN A 67 -29.22 -12.52 -18.12
C ASN A 67 -28.63 -13.04 -16.80
N SER A 68 -27.38 -12.68 -16.50
CA SER A 68 -26.74 -12.99 -15.22
C SER A 68 -27.40 -12.28 -14.04
N PHE A 69 -28.11 -11.16 -14.27
CA PHE A 69 -28.86 -10.42 -13.25
C PHE A 69 -30.13 -11.13 -12.78
N SER A 70 -30.90 -11.72 -13.70
CA SER A 70 -32.13 -12.43 -13.36
C SER A 70 -31.87 -13.67 -12.50
N ARG A 71 -30.69 -14.31 -12.64
CA ARG A 71 -30.24 -15.41 -11.76
C ARG A 71 -29.80 -14.96 -10.37
N MET A 72 -29.47 -13.68 -10.19
CA MET A 72 -28.96 -13.13 -8.93
C MET A 72 -30.08 -12.85 -7.91
N LEU A 73 -31.31 -12.63 -8.39
CA LEU A 73 -32.46 -12.23 -7.58
C LEU A 73 -33.61 -13.26 -7.57
N ASP A 74 -33.43 -14.42 -8.23
CA ASP A 74 -34.40 -15.51 -8.34
C ASP A 74 -35.82 -15.07 -8.79
N TYR A 75 -35.89 -14.12 -9.73
CA TYR A 75 -37.17 -13.71 -10.31
C TYR A 75 -37.67 -14.73 -11.33
N SER A 76 -38.44 -15.70 -10.85
CA SER A 76 -39.30 -16.55 -11.69
C SER A 76 -40.67 -15.91 -11.99
N LYS A 77 -40.91 -14.67 -11.55
CA LYS A 77 -42.20 -13.92 -11.72
C LYS A 77 -41.98 -12.42 -11.97
N ASP A 78 -43.01 -11.80 -12.53
CA ASP A 78 -43.12 -10.37 -12.86
C ASP A 78 -42.74 -9.46 -11.66
N PRO A 79 -41.75 -8.57 -11.79
CA PRO A 79 -41.26 -7.70 -10.71
C PRO A 79 -42.34 -6.75 -10.15
N PHE A 80 -43.37 -6.41 -10.93
CA PHE A 80 -44.45 -5.53 -10.48
C PHE A 80 -45.46 -6.22 -9.54
N SER A 81 -45.36 -7.54 -9.38
CA SER A 81 -46.20 -8.31 -8.45
C SER A 81 -45.67 -8.33 -6.99
N ALA A 82 -44.49 -7.76 -6.73
CA ALA A 82 -43.77 -7.84 -5.46
C ALA A 82 -43.59 -6.48 -4.74
N MET A 83 -44.55 -5.56 -4.83
CA MET A 83 -44.43 -4.25 -4.18
C MET A 83 -44.29 -4.35 -2.66
N ALA A 84 -43.34 -3.59 -2.11
CA ALA A 84 -43.05 -3.53 -0.67
C ALA A 84 -44.21 -3.01 0.21
N GLY A 85 -45.22 -2.36 -0.40
CA GLY A 85 -46.39 -1.83 0.29
C GLY A 85 -47.38 -1.14 -0.65
N SER A 86 -48.54 -0.73 -0.12
CA SER A 86 -49.55 0.03 -0.87
C SER A 86 -49.09 1.47 -1.10
N LEU A 87 -49.13 1.94 -2.34
CA LEU A 87 -48.81 3.33 -2.69
C LEU A 87 -50.03 4.23 -2.54
N SER A 88 -49.81 5.45 -2.03
CA SER A 88 -50.81 6.52 -2.15
C SER A 88 -51.01 6.91 -3.61
N SER A 89 -52.12 7.59 -3.91
CA SER A 89 -52.42 8.07 -5.26
C SER A 89 -51.33 9.00 -5.81
N GLN A 90 -50.69 9.76 -4.92
CA GLN A 90 -49.59 10.65 -5.27
C GLN A 90 -48.29 9.89 -5.54
N GLU A 91 -47.94 8.90 -4.73
CA GLU A 91 -46.77 8.04 -4.97
C GLU A 91 -46.94 7.21 -6.25
N TYR A 92 -48.15 6.72 -6.52
CA TYR A 92 -48.46 6.02 -7.76
C TYR A 92 -48.28 6.92 -8.99
N PHE A 93 -48.77 8.17 -8.92
CA PHE A 93 -48.55 9.16 -9.97
C PHE A 93 -47.05 9.41 -10.21
N LEU A 94 -46.26 9.57 -9.15
CA LEU A 94 -44.83 9.82 -9.25
C LEU A 94 -44.06 8.61 -9.81
N LEU A 95 -44.39 7.39 -9.39
CA LEU A 95 -43.82 6.16 -9.95
C LEU A 95 -44.17 6.03 -11.44
N HIS A 96 -45.44 6.24 -11.80
CA HIS A 96 -45.88 6.21 -13.19
C HIS A 96 -45.17 7.28 -14.04
N TYR A 97 -45.03 8.50 -13.51
CA TYR A 97 -44.28 9.57 -14.17
C TYR A 97 -42.80 9.20 -14.34
N TYR A 98 -42.18 8.61 -13.33
CA TYR A 98 -40.79 8.16 -13.42
C TYR A 98 -40.59 7.15 -14.55
N VAL A 99 -41.43 6.11 -14.57
CA VAL A 99 -41.38 5.02 -15.55
C VAL A 99 -41.62 5.51 -16.98
N HIS A 100 -42.61 6.40 -17.19
CA HIS A 100 -43.02 6.79 -18.55
C HIS A 100 -42.37 8.07 -19.07
N VAL A 101 -41.76 8.87 -18.20
CA VAL A 101 -41.18 10.17 -18.59
C VAL A 101 -39.71 10.23 -18.23
N VAL A 102 -39.35 9.97 -16.98
CA VAL A 102 -37.96 10.13 -16.53
C VAL A 102 -37.05 9.08 -17.16
N VAL A 103 -37.43 7.79 -17.10
CA VAL A 103 -36.61 6.70 -17.66
C VAL A 103 -36.39 6.87 -19.17
N PRO A 104 -37.42 7.07 -20.02
CA PRO A 104 -37.20 7.24 -21.45
C PRO A 104 -36.38 8.48 -21.79
N GLN A 105 -36.59 9.59 -21.07
CA GLN A 105 -35.78 10.80 -21.25
C GLN A 105 -34.32 10.57 -20.87
N SER A 106 -34.06 9.91 -19.73
CA SER A 106 -32.70 9.60 -19.28
C SER A 106 -31.96 8.68 -20.24
N VAL A 107 -32.65 7.67 -20.81
CA VAL A 107 -32.06 6.76 -21.81
C VAL A 107 -31.78 7.50 -23.12
N ALA A 108 -32.72 8.32 -23.60
CA ALA A 108 -32.58 9.03 -24.87
C ALA A 108 -31.45 10.08 -24.87
N HIS A 109 -31.14 10.68 -23.71
CA HIS A 109 -30.13 11.75 -23.59
C HIS A 109 -28.76 11.25 -23.10
N CYS A 110 -28.59 9.96 -22.85
CA CYS A 110 -27.32 9.40 -22.40
C CYS A 110 -26.55 8.77 -23.58
N GLY A 111 -25.43 9.40 -23.97
CA GLY A 111 -24.63 8.99 -25.13
C GLY A 111 -23.98 7.61 -25.04
N LEU A 112 -24.09 6.92 -23.89
CA LEU A 112 -23.66 5.54 -23.68
C LEU A 112 -24.66 4.51 -24.23
N PHE A 113 -25.92 4.89 -24.44
CA PHE A 113 -26.96 4.02 -25.00
C PHE A 113 -27.09 4.12 -26.52
N ASN A 114 -26.16 4.80 -27.21
CA ASN A 114 -26.09 4.92 -28.67
C ASN A 114 -25.76 3.60 -29.41
N TYR A 115 -25.74 2.46 -28.71
CA TYR A 115 -25.59 1.13 -29.29
C TYR A 115 -26.93 0.38 -29.31
N PRO A 116 -27.24 -0.40 -30.35
CA PRO A 116 -28.50 -1.13 -30.44
C PRO A 116 -28.68 -2.10 -29.26
N GLY A 117 -29.71 -1.90 -28.45
CA GLY A 117 -30.05 -2.70 -27.27
C GLY A 117 -31.31 -2.19 -26.55
N ASP A 118 -31.96 -3.06 -25.76
CA ASP A 118 -33.17 -2.74 -24.98
C ASP A 118 -32.81 -2.12 -23.61
N HIS A 119 -32.19 -0.94 -23.64
CA HIS A 119 -31.69 -0.26 -22.44
C HIS A 119 -32.82 0.23 -21.54
N GLU A 120 -33.94 0.64 -22.14
CA GLU A 120 -35.16 1.00 -21.39
C GLU A 120 -35.72 -0.21 -20.63
N GLY A 121 -35.84 -1.37 -21.28
CA GLY A 121 -36.27 -2.61 -20.64
C GLY A 121 -35.36 -3.04 -19.49
N GLN A 122 -34.06 -2.79 -19.57
CA GLN A 122 -33.10 -3.07 -18.48
C GLN A 122 -33.28 -2.12 -17.29
N VAL A 123 -33.43 -0.82 -17.52
CA VAL A 123 -33.69 0.14 -16.43
C VAL A 123 -35.02 -0.17 -15.76
N LEU A 124 -36.05 -0.51 -16.53
CA LEU A 124 -37.35 -0.89 -15.97
C LEU A 124 -37.29 -2.21 -15.20
N GLY A 125 -36.63 -3.23 -15.73
CA GLY A 125 -36.54 -4.55 -15.11
C GLY A 125 -35.63 -4.59 -13.87
N ASP A 126 -34.46 -3.98 -13.95
CA ASP A 126 -33.42 -4.13 -12.92
C ASP A 126 -33.46 -2.98 -11.91
N TRP A 127 -33.54 -1.72 -12.35
CA TRP A 127 -33.53 -0.56 -11.44
C TRP A 127 -34.88 -0.32 -10.79
N VAL A 128 -35.92 -0.14 -11.61
CA VAL A 128 -37.26 0.13 -11.11
C VAL A 128 -37.81 -1.10 -10.39
N GLY A 129 -37.59 -2.30 -10.95
CA GLY A 129 -37.92 -3.57 -10.30
C GLY A 129 -37.29 -3.72 -8.92
N LEU A 130 -36.00 -3.38 -8.74
CA LEU A 130 -35.38 -3.40 -7.42
C LEU A 130 -35.99 -2.36 -6.48
N ALA A 131 -36.20 -1.12 -6.96
CA ALA A 131 -36.71 -0.02 -6.14
C ALA A 131 -38.11 -0.31 -5.58
N ILE A 132 -39.03 -0.86 -6.38
CA ILE A 132 -40.41 -1.12 -5.91
C ILE A 132 -40.50 -2.22 -4.84
N THR A 133 -39.48 -3.09 -4.72
CA THR A 133 -39.40 -4.11 -3.67
C THR A 133 -38.85 -3.60 -2.33
N ASN A 134 -38.39 -2.34 -2.27
CA ASN A 134 -37.90 -1.72 -1.04
C ASN A 134 -38.41 -0.28 -0.91
N LYS A 135 -39.21 0.03 0.12
CA LYS A 135 -39.84 1.35 0.29
C LYS A 135 -38.83 2.49 0.39
N ASP A 136 -37.69 2.28 1.05
CA ASP A 136 -36.69 3.33 1.24
C ASP A 136 -35.97 3.67 -0.06
N LEU A 137 -35.68 2.65 -0.88
CA LEU A 137 -35.10 2.82 -2.21
C LEU A 137 -36.12 3.41 -3.18
N LEU A 138 -37.37 2.99 -3.13
CA LEU A 138 -38.47 3.60 -3.91
C LEU A 138 -38.56 5.11 -3.62
N ASP A 139 -38.58 5.49 -2.34
CA ASP A 139 -38.71 6.88 -1.92
C ASP A 139 -37.50 7.71 -2.38
N SER A 140 -36.29 7.26 -2.05
CA SER A 140 -35.05 8.02 -2.25
C SER A 140 -34.52 8.00 -3.69
N ALA A 141 -34.82 6.99 -4.50
CA ALA A 141 -34.30 6.87 -5.85
C ALA A 141 -35.31 7.23 -6.94
N VAL A 142 -36.53 6.70 -6.82
CA VAL A 142 -37.55 6.80 -7.88
C VAL A 142 -38.45 8.00 -7.64
N LEU A 143 -39.09 8.08 -6.46
CA LEU A 143 -40.05 9.15 -6.17
C LEU A 143 -39.34 10.50 -6.04
N LEU A 144 -38.19 10.55 -5.36
CA LEU A 144 -37.36 11.75 -5.29
C LEU A 144 -37.01 12.27 -6.69
N SER A 145 -36.51 11.40 -7.56
CA SER A 145 -36.10 11.80 -8.92
C SER A 145 -37.29 12.26 -9.78
N ALA A 146 -38.45 11.62 -9.65
CA ALA A 146 -39.69 12.08 -10.27
C ALA A 146 -40.07 13.49 -9.80
N CYS A 147 -40.05 13.74 -8.49
CA CYS A 147 -40.30 15.07 -7.93
C CYS A 147 -39.32 16.11 -8.49
N ARG A 148 -38.02 15.81 -8.50
CA ARG A 148 -36.99 16.71 -9.05
C ARG A 148 -37.20 17.01 -10.52
N SER A 149 -37.54 15.99 -11.32
CA SER A 149 -37.80 16.16 -12.75
C SER A 149 -39.00 17.09 -13.01
N ILE A 150 -40.09 16.94 -12.25
CA ILE A 150 -41.26 17.82 -12.38
C ILE A 150 -40.93 19.25 -11.89
N LEU A 151 -40.23 19.37 -10.76
CA LEU A 151 -39.86 20.67 -10.17
C LEU A 151 -38.95 21.50 -11.08
N ARG A 152 -38.14 20.87 -11.95
CA ARG A 152 -37.36 21.61 -12.98
C ARG A 152 -38.25 22.47 -13.88
N ASN A 153 -39.46 22.01 -14.16
CA ASN A 153 -40.42 22.72 -15.00
C ASN A 153 -41.48 23.49 -14.18
N LYS A 154 -41.60 23.21 -12.88
CA LYS A 154 -42.55 23.84 -11.95
C LYS A 154 -41.87 24.15 -10.61
N PRO A 155 -40.95 25.12 -10.57
CA PRO A 155 -40.17 25.40 -9.37
C PRO A 155 -41.01 25.91 -8.18
N ASP A 156 -42.18 26.50 -8.45
CA ASP A 156 -43.07 27.08 -7.44
C ASP A 156 -44.03 26.06 -6.80
N ASP A 157 -43.95 24.77 -7.17
CA ASP A 157 -44.79 23.72 -6.56
C ASP A 157 -44.25 23.33 -5.17
N HIS A 158 -44.68 24.10 -4.16
CA HIS A 158 -44.22 23.97 -2.78
C HIS A 158 -44.55 22.61 -2.14
N GLU A 159 -45.65 21.98 -2.51
CA GLU A 159 -46.02 20.66 -1.99
C GLU A 159 -45.08 19.59 -2.55
N LEU A 160 -44.75 19.65 -3.84
CA LEU A 160 -43.82 18.71 -4.45
C LEU A 160 -42.38 18.92 -3.97
N ALA A 161 -41.98 20.16 -3.74
CA ALA A 161 -40.70 20.50 -3.12
C ALA A 161 -40.58 19.94 -1.69
N ARG A 162 -41.67 20.05 -0.90
CA ARG A 162 -41.74 19.47 0.44
C ARG A 162 -41.61 17.95 0.40
N LEU A 163 -42.27 17.28 -0.54
CA LEU A 163 -42.16 15.82 -0.72
C LEU A 163 -40.76 15.39 -1.14
N ALA A 164 -40.11 16.10 -2.07
CA ALA A 164 -38.73 15.83 -2.46
C ALA A 164 -37.78 15.90 -1.25
N LEU A 165 -37.92 16.93 -0.40
CA LEU A 165 -37.11 17.03 0.81
C LEU A 165 -37.38 15.88 1.79
N GLN A 166 -38.64 15.47 1.95
CA GLN A 166 -39.00 14.33 2.81
C GLN A 166 -38.40 13.02 2.32
N TYR A 167 -38.46 12.74 1.01
CA TYR A 167 -37.85 11.54 0.44
C TYR A 167 -36.33 11.54 0.55
N LYS A 168 -35.68 12.68 0.31
CA LYS A 168 -34.23 12.83 0.51
C LYS A 168 -33.83 12.63 1.96
N GLN A 169 -34.56 13.22 2.90
CA GLN A 169 -34.30 13.08 4.33
C GLN A 169 -34.44 11.61 4.78
N ARG A 170 -35.47 10.91 4.30
CA ARG A 170 -35.65 9.48 4.59
C ARG A 170 -34.50 8.65 4.04
N GLY A 171 -34.07 8.89 2.80
CA GLY A 171 -32.89 8.22 2.22
C GLY A 171 -31.62 8.45 3.04
N LEU A 172 -31.38 9.69 3.49
CA LEU A 172 -30.21 10.02 4.31
C LEU A 172 -30.26 9.39 5.70
N GLU A 173 -31.43 9.33 6.34
CA GLU A 173 -31.56 8.70 7.66
C GLU A 173 -31.43 7.17 7.55
N CYS A 174 -32.02 6.54 6.54
CA CYS A 174 -31.85 5.11 6.29
C CYS A 174 -30.39 4.75 5.95
N LEU A 175 -29.72 5.61 5.17
CA LEU A 175 -28.29 5.46 4.92
C LEU A 175 -27.49 5.61 6.21
N ARG A 176 -27.77 6.64 7.02
CA ARG A 176 -27.10 6.87 8.31
C ARG A 176 -27.26 5.68 9.24
N GLN A 177 -28.47 5.13 9.36
CA GLN A 177 -28.76 3.95 10.17
C GLN A 177 -28.02 2.71 9.68
N SER A 178 -27.96 2.52 8.35
CA SER A 178 -27.21 1.41 7.74
C SER A 178 -25.70 1.52 7.99
N LEU A 179 -25.19 2.75 8.16
CA LEU A 179 -23.79 3.06 8.44
C LEU A 179 -23.46 3.08 9.94
N SER A 180 -24.43 3.39 10.81
CA SER A 180 -24.22 3.54 12.26
C SER A 180 -24.53 2.23 13.00
N GLY A 181 -23.54 1.35 13.11
CA GLY A 181 -23.64 0.10 13.89
C GLY A 181 -22.27 -0.53 14.17
N ALA A 182 -22.19 -1.46 15.14
CA ALA A 182 -20.95 -2.20 15.46
C ALA A 182 -20.48 -3.13 14.33
N SER A 183 -21.36 -3.42 13.37
CA SER A 183 -21.07 -4.11 12.11
C SER A 183 -22.04 -3.60 11.05
N PRO A 184 -21.70 -2.51 10.33
CA PRO A 184 -22.57 -1.95 9.29
C PRO A 184 -22.82 -2.98 8.19
N MET A 185 -24.08 -3.16 7.77
CA MET A 185 -24.46 -4.08 6.70
C MET A 185 -24.50 -3.35 5.36
N PHE A 186 -23.49 -3.56 4.53
CA PHE A 186 -23.39 -3.02 3.18
C PHE A 186 -24.01 -4.00 2.17
N ASN A 187 -25.33 -3.96 2.01
CA ASN A 187 -26.05 -4.77 1.01
C ASN A 187 -26.34 -3.96 -0.28
N VAL A 188 -26.88 -4.63 -1.31
CA VAL A 188 -27.20 -4.02 -2.62
C VAL A 188 -28.03 -2.73 -2.45
N LEU A 189 -28.96 -2.74 -1.51
CA LEU A 189 -29.93 -1.65 -1.31
C LEU A 189 -29.26 -0.42 -0.71
N THR A 190 -28.33 -0.58 0.24
CA THR A 190 -27.56 0.53 0.82
C THR A 190 -26.70 1.22 -0.24
N ILE A 191 -26.06 0.43 -1.12
CA ILE A 191 -25.23 0.95 -2.22
C ILE A 191 -26.10 1.66 -3.25
N ALA A 192 -27.22 1.05 -3.67
CA ALA A 192 -28.18 1.63 -4.61
C ALA A 192 -28.76 2.96 -4.11
N MET A 193 -29.16 3.02 -2.83
CA MET A 193 -29.68 4.23 -2.20
C MET A 193 -28.64 5.34 -2.11
N SER A 194 -27.40 4.99 -1.75
CA SER A 194 -26.30 5.97 -1.70
C SER A 194 -26.02 6.56 -3.08
N LEU A 195 -26.10 5.73 -4.12
CA LEU A 195 -25.90 6.15 -5.50
C LEU A 195 -27.03 7.07 -5.97
N ALA A 196 -28.27 6.75 -5.64
CA ALA A 196 -29.41 7.61 -5.90
C ALA A 196 -29.28 9.00 -5.25
N LEU A 197 -28.79 9.06 -4.01
CA LEU A 197 -28.52 10.32 -3.33
C LEU A 197 -27.39 11.11 -4.00
N ALA A 198 -26.30 10.44 -4.41
CA ALA A 198 -25.22 11.08 -5.15
C ALA A 198 -25.72 11.76 -6.44
N PHE A 199 -26.64 11.10 -7.16
CA PHE A 199 -27.28 11.67 -8.35
C PHE A 199 -28.20 12.85 -8.02
N ASP A 200 -28.94 12.81 -6.91
CA ASP A 200 -29.76 13.97 -6.49
C ASP A 200 -28.89 15.20 -6.22
N GLU A 201 -27.71 15.03 -5.61
CA GLU A 201 -26.77 16.13 -5.35
C GLU A 201 -26.17 16.70 -6.64
N GLU A 202 -25.77 15.83 -7.57
CA GLU A 202 -25.32 16.27 -8.90
C GLU A 202 -26.43 17.01 -9.65
N ALA A 203 -27.64 16.46 -9.66
CA ALA A 203 -28.79 17.08 -10.30
C ALA A 203 -29.17 18.42 -9.68
N SER A 204 -28.77 18.66 -8.42
CA SER A 204 -28.93 19.91 -7.68
C SER A 204 -27.72 20.85 -7.82
N GLY A 205 -26.65 20.42 -8.48
CA GLY A 205 -25.43 21.20 -8.74
C GLY A 205 -24.34 21.09 -7.67
N ASP A 206 -24.53 20.27 -6.62
CA ASP A 206 -23.53 20.09 -5.56
C ASP A 206 -22.55 18.94 -5.88
N MET A 207 -21.62 19.24 -6.80
CA MET A 207 -20.57 18.31 -7.21
C MET A 207 -19.57 17.98 -6.08
N GLY A 208 -19.55 18.76 -5.00
CA GLY A 208 -18.72 18.47 -3.84
C GLY A 208 -19.27 17.30 -3.05
N ILE A 209 -20.55 17.39 -2.69
CA ILE A 209 -21.26 16.37 -1.91
C ILE A 209 -21.51 15.11 -2.77
N ALA A 210 -21.84 15.25 -4.05
CA ALA A 210 -21.94 14.11 -4.97
C ALA A 210 -20.66 13.26 -5.00
N ARG A 211 -19.48 13.91 -5.08
CA ARG A 211 -18.18 13.21 -5.02
C ARG A 211 -17.92 12.53 -3.68
N GLN A 212 -18.41 13.11 -2.57
CA GLN A 212 -18.29 12.49 -1.25
C GLN A 212 -19.16 11.24 -1.13
N HIS A 213 -20.42 11.29 -1.63
CA HIS A 213 -21.27 10.09 -1.70
C HIS A 213 -20.63 9.00 -2.57
N LEU A 214 -20.09 9.35 -3.74
CA LEU A 214 -19.39 8.40 -4.61
C LEU A 214 -18.18 7.76 -3.93
N ARG A 215 -17.36 8.54 -3.22
CA ARG A 215 -16.26 7.99 -2.40
C ARG A 215 -16.76 7.02 -1.32
N GLY A 216 -17.86 7.37 -0.65
CA GLY A 216 -18.50 6.50 0.33
C GLY A 216 -19.03 5.20 -0.30
N ILE A 217 -19.62 5.28 -1.49
CA ILE A 217 -20.10 4.11 -2.25
C ILE A 217 -18.96 3.17 -2.61
N PHE A 218 -17.83 3.70 -3.10
CA PHE A 218 -16.66 2.89 -3.39
C PHE A 218 -16.12 2.22 -2.12
N ALA A 219 -16.01 2.97 -1.03
CA ALA A 219 -15.61 2.40 0.26
C ALA A 219 -16.58 1.30 0.73
N MET A 220 -17.89 1.46 0.57
CA MET A 220 -18.89 0.45 0.91
C MET A 220 -18.82 -0.79 -0.01
N ALA A 221 -18.62 -0.59 -1.31
CA ALA A 221 -18.43 -1.68 -2.26
C ALA A 221 -17.16 -2.48 -1.92
N ASP A 222 -16.07 -1.79 -1.57
CA ASP A 222 -14.82 -2.39 -1.10
C ASP A 222 -15.00 -3.15 0.21
N LEU A 223 -15.73 -2.58 1.18
CA LEU A 223 -16.04 -3.17 2.48
C LEU A 223 -16.97 -4.39 2.39
N SER A 224 -17.83 -4.47 1.37
CA SER A 224 -18.78 -5.57 1.19
C SER A 224 -18.16 -6.84 0.59
N GLY A 225 -16.97 -6.74 -0.03
CA GLY A 225 -16.19 -7.88 -0.51
C GLY A 225 -16.76 -8.68 -1.66
N ALA A 226 -17.86 -8.25 -2.29
CA ALA A 226 -18.39 -8.96 -3.46
C ALA A 226 -18.03 -8.21 -4.75
N GLU A 227 -17.25 -8.85 -5.63
CA GLU A 227 -16.99 -8.42 -7.02
C GLU A 227 -18.28 -8.06 -7.77
N MET A 228 -19.40 -8.65 -7.36
CA MET A 228 -20.74 -8.42 -7.90
C MET A 228 -21.28 -7.01 -7.61
N TYR A 229 -20.94 -6.40 -6.46
CA TYR A 229 -21.30 -5.01 -6.14
C TYR A 229 -20.44 -4.01 -6.90
N TRP A 230 -19.19 -4.38 -7.19
CA TRP A 230 -18.31 -3.64 -8.09
C TRP A 230 -18.87 -3.60 -9.51
N LEU A 231 -19.37 -4.73 -10.03
CA LEU A 231 -20.08 -4.77 -11.30
C LEU A 231 -21.37 -3.95 -11.26
N PHE A 232 -22.13 -3.97 -10.16
CA PHE A 232 -23.36 -3.18 -10.00
C PHE A 232 -23.09 -1.66 -9.96
N ALA A 233 -22.16 -1.21 -9.12
CA ALA A 233 -21.75 0.19 -9.01
C ALA A 233 -21.08 0.69 -10.29
N ALA A 234 -20.25 -0.13 -10.94
CA ALA A 234 -19.63 0.22 -12.22
C ALA A 234 -20.64 0.20 -13.37
N HIS A 235 -21.61 -0.72 -13.41
CA HIS A 235 -22.64 -0.76 -14.44
C HIS A 235 -23.56 0.48 -14.36
N PHE A 236 -24.02 0.85 -13.16
CA PHE A 236 -24.80 2.07 -12.97
C PHE A 236 -23.98 3.35 -13.16
N ALA A 237 -22.75 3.42 -12.64
CA ALA A 237 -21.89 4.58 -12.87
C ALA A 237 -21.55 4.74 -14.36
N LYS A 238 -21.39 3.63 -15.09
CA LYS A 238 -21.20 3.60 -16.55
C LYS A 238 -22.49 3.90 -17.32
N GLN A 239 -23.68 3.81 -16.73
CA GLN A 239 -24.96 4.12 -17.38
C GLN A 239 -25.37 5.60 -17.28
N TYR A 240 -24.81 6.40 -16.36
CA TYR A 240 -25.31 7.76 -16.08
C TYR A 240 -24.25 8.88 -16.03
N PHE A 241 -22.94 8.58 -16.06
CA PHE A 241 -21.89 9.62 -15.95
C PHE A 241 -21.06 9.79 -17.24
N PHE A 242 -21.29 10.87 -17.97
CA PHE A 242 -20.57 11.15 -19.23
C PHE A 242 -19.13 11.68 -19.09
N PRO A 243 -18.69 12.35 -18.00
CA PRO A 243 -17.27 12.72 -17.86
C PRO A 243 -16.45 11.68 -17.07
N VAL A 244 -17.06 11.03 -16.07
CA VAL A 244 -16.37 10.07 -15.19
C VAL A 244 -16.24 8.69 -15.85
N GLY A 245 -17.17 8.34 -16.75
CA GLY A 245 -17.11 7.11 -17.54
C GLY A 245 -15.89 6.99 -18.46
N GLN A 246 -15.34 8.11 -18.94
CA GLN A 246 -14.14 8.12 -19.79
C GLN A 246 -12.86 7.80 -19.00
N GLU A 247 -12.76 8.33 -17.77
CA GLU A 247 -11.67 8.02 -16.84
C GLU A 247 -11.74 6.55 -16.37
N LEU A 248 -12.96 6.03 -16.18
CA LEU A 248 -13.21 4.60 -15.92
C LEU A 248 -12.91 3.69 -17.11
N TYR A 249 -13.28 4.07 -18.34
CA TYR A 249 -12.99 3.28 -19.55
C TYR A 249 -11.48 3.13 -19.78
N ASN A 250 -10.72 4.20 -19.53
CA ASN A 250 -9.26 4.20 -19.60
C ASN A 250 -8.62 3.30 -18.51
N ARG A 251 -9.22 3.19 -17.32
CA ARG A 251 -8.80 2.25 -16.27
C ARG A 251 -9.15 0.78 -16.56
N ILE A 252 -10.11 0.52 -17.45
CA ILE A 252 -10.54 -0.84 -17.82
C ILE A 252 -9.74 -1.40 -19.01
N GLN A 253 -9.40 -0.57 -20.01
CA GLN A 253 -8.54 -0.97 -21.14
C GLN A 253 -7.06 -1.11 -20.74
N HIS A 254 -6.63 -0.38 -19.70
CA HIS A 254 -5.32 -0.50 -19.09
C HIS A 254 -5.49 -0.87 -17.61
N PRO A 255 -5.56 -2.17 -17.26
CA PRO A 255 -5.74 -2.59 -15.89
C PRO A 255 -4.42 -2.39 -15.13
N THR A 256 -4.16 -1.18 -14.64
CA THR A 256 -3.21 -0.98 -13.55
C THR A 256 -3.87 -1.48 -12.26
N SER A 257 -3.62 -2.77 -12.00
CA SER A 257 -3.73 -3.50 -10.73
C SER A 257 -4.76 -2.99 -9.71
N LEU A 258 -5.99 -3.49 -9.80
CA LEU A 258 -6.98 -3.50 -8.71
C LEU A 258 -6.88 -4.79 -7.87
N LEU A 259 -5.66 -5.18 -7.48
CA LEU A 259 -5.40 -6.34 -6.62
C LEU A 259 -5.00 -5.95 -5.20
N SER A 260 -5.65 -4.97 -4.60
CA SER A 260 -5.62 -4.80 -3.15
C SER A 260 -6.87 -4.10 -2.64
N TYR A 261 -7.91 -4.87 -2.34
CA TYR A 261 -8.50 -4.93 -0.99
C TYR A 261 -9.73 -5.85 -1.03
N ASN A 262 -9.56 -7.04 -0.46
CA ASN A 262 -10.65 -7.85 0.05
C ASN A 262 -11.04 -7.30 1.43
N LEU A 263 -12.33 -7.01 1.63
CA LEU A 263 -13.00 -7.16 2.92
C LEU A 263 -14.03 -8.28 2.77
N THR A 264 -13.66 -9.49 3.19
CA THR A 264 -14.62 -10.61 3.28
C THR A 264 -15.34 -10.59 4.62
N PRO A 265 -16.70 -10.69 4.67
CA PRO A 265 -17.40 -11.16 5.86
C PRO A 265 -17.35 -12.70 5.88
N ASN A 266 -16.72 -13.25 6.92
CA ASN A 266 -16.78 -14.66 7.33
C ASN A 266 -16.74 -15.73 6.23
N LYS A 267 -15.54 -15.89 5.66
CA LYS A 267 -14.91 -17.21 5.62
C LYS A 267 -13.53 -17.02 6.22
N ILE A 268 -13.22 -17.73 7.31
CA ILE A 268 -11.94 -17.64 8.03
C ILE A 268 -10.78 -17.85 7.04
N MET A 269 -10.27 -16.76 6.46
CA MET A 269 -8.95 -16.64 5.90
C MET A 269 -8.20 -15.77 6.87
N THR A 270 -7.40 -16.41 7.70
CA THR A 270 -6.59 -15.76 8.73
C THR A 270 -5.63 -14.77 8.07
N SER A 271 -5.95 -13.48 8.04
CA SER A 271 -4.90 -12.46 8.09
C SER A 271 -4.05 -12.81 9.32
N PRO A 272 -2.73 -13.05 9.19
CA PRO A 272 -1.95 -13.53 10.31
C PRO A 272 -2.11 -12.54 11.46
N THR A 273 -2.42 -13.06 12.64
CA THR A 273 -2.54 -12.23 13.84
C THR A 273 -1.25 -11.42 13.98
N PRO A 274 -1.33 -10.08 13.95
CA PRO A 274 -0.15 -9.25 14.05
C PRO A 274 0.53 -9.54 15.39
N THR A 275 1.86 -9.48 15.40
CA THR A 275 2.66 -9.84 16.57
C THR A 275 2.36 -8.94 17.76
N ILE A 276 2.01 -7.68 17.50
CA ILE A 276 1.53 -6.74 18.50
C ILE A 276 0.05 -6.39 18.25
N PRO A 277 -0.78 -6.28 19.30
CA PRO A 277 -2.20 -5.92 19.17
C PRO A 277 -2.40 -4.56 18.49
N ILE A 278 -3.49 -4.40 17.74
CA ILE A 278 -3.94 -3.09 17.23
C ILE A 278 -4.15 -2.13 18.41
N GLY A 279 -3.83 -0.85 18.23
CA GLY A 279 -3.85 0.16 19.31
C GLY A 279 -2.60 0.18 20.20
N SER A 280 -1.66 -0.75 19.99
CA SER A 280 -0.37 -0.73 20.70
C SER A 280 0.48 0.48 20.31
N TRP A 281 1.30 0.95 21.25
CA TRP A 281 2.28 2.01 21.00
C TRP A 281 3.50 1.47 20.26
N VAL A 282 3.91 2.16 19.19
CA VAL A 282 5.15 1.94 18.45
C VAL A 282 6.03 3.17 18.57
N LEU A 283 7.27 2.98 19.03
CA LEU A 283 8.28 4.04 19.03
C LEU A 283 8.91 4.13 17.64
N VAL A 284 8.88 5.30 17.01
CA VAL A 284 9.59 5.54 15.74
C VAL A 284 10.64 6.62 15.97
N THR A 285 11.92 6.30 15.81
CA THR A 285 12.98 7.28 16.05
C THR A 285 13.22 8.17 14.83
N GLY A 286 13.48 9.46 15.06
CA GLY A 286 13.78 10.40 13.98
C GLY A 286 12.56 10.74 13.12
N ALA A 287 11.43 11.01 13.77
CA ALA A 287 10.10 11.15 13.16
C ALA A 287 10.00 12.16 12.00
N THR A 288 10.87 13.17 11.97
CA THR A 288 10.94 14.18 10.90
C THR A 288 11.72 13.72 9.67
N GLY A 289 12.24 12.48 9.65
CA GLY A 289 12.98 11.93 8.52
C GLY A 289 12.05 11.49 7.38
N PHE A 290 12.59 11.44 6.16
CA PHE A 290 11.83 11.04 4.98
C PHE A 290 11.17 9.66 5.16
N VAL A 291 11.96 8.61 5.39
CA VAL A 291 11.44 7.25 5.66
C VAL A 291 10.54 7.20 6.91
N ALA A 292 10.98 7.83 8.00
CA ALA A 292 10.26 7.77 9.26
C ALA A 292 8.83 8.34 9.17
N SER A 293 8.65 9.47 8.50
CA SER A 293 7.34 10.10 8.35
C SER A 293 6.33 9.21 7.61
N HIS A 294 6.76 8.47 6.58
CA HIS A 294 5.89 7.52 5.87
C HIS A 294 5.60 6.28 6.71
N VAL A 295 6.57 5.77 7.46
CA VAL A 295 6.34 4.67 8.41
C VAL A 295 5.29 5.06 9.46
N ILE A 296 5.38 6.27 10.02
CA ILE A 296 4.40 6.82 10.98
C ILE A 296 3.01 6.89 10.32
N ARG A 297 2.92 7.47 9.12
CA ARG A 297 1.68 7.56 8.33
C ARG A 297 1.03 6.19 8.16
N GLN A 298 1.82 5.17 7.83
CA GLN A 298 1.36 3.82 7.59
C GLN A 298 0.94 3.05 8.87
N LEU A 299 1.61 3.29 10.00
CA LEU A 299 1.23 2.72 11.30
C LEU A 299 -0.10 3.31 11.81
N LEU A 300 -0.22 4.64 11.75
CA LEU A 300 -1.42 5.37 12.18
C LEU A 300 -2.66 4.96 11.35
N LYS A 301 -2.51 4.83 10.02
CA LYS A 301 -3.58 4.33 9.13
C LYS A 301 -4.02 2.91 9.47
N ARG A 302 -3.17 2.09 10.11
CA ARG A 302 -3.46 0.72 10.53
C ARG A 302 -3.93 0.61 11.98
N GLY A 303 -4.21 1.74 12.63
CA GLY A 303 -4.76 1.79 13.99
C GLY A 303 -3.73 1.56 15.09
N TYR A 304 -2.44 1.71 14.81
CA TYR A 304 -1.39 1.71 15.84
C TYR A 304 -1.15 3.13 16.35
N LYS A 305 -0.77 3.23 17.62
CA LYS A 305 -0.36 4.51 18.21
C LYS A 305 1.12 4.71 18.01
N VAL A 306 1.55 5.94 17.79
CA VAL A 306 2.95 6.22 17.44
C VAL A 306 3.53 7.30 18.34
N ARG A 307 4.65 6.94 18.98
CA ARG A 307 5.52 7.87 19.70
C ARG A 307 6.71 8.18 18.80
N GLY A 308 6.77 9.38 18.24
CA GLY A 308 7.88 9.82 17.39
C GLY A 308 8.98 10.51 18.20
N THR A 309 10.25 10.12 18.04
CA THR A 309 11.36 10.89 18.64
C THR A 309 11.89 11.96 17.69
N VAL A 310 12.22 13.13 18.24
CA VAL A 310 12.78 14.25 17.48
C VAL A 310 13.90 14.92 18.28
N ARG A 311 14.82 15.60 17.59
CA ARG A 311 15.85 16.43 18.26
C ARG A 311 15.29 17.76 18.76
N ASP A 312 14.33 18.31 18.03
CA ASP A 312 13.74 19.62 18.23
C ASP A 312 12.25 19.57 17.89
N LEU A 313 11.39 19.84 18.89
CA LEU A 313 9.94 19.83 18.73
C LEU A 313 9.43 20.94 17.81
N THR A 314 10.09 22.09 17.79
CA THR A 314 9.72 23.24 16.95
C THR A 314 9.88 22.88 15.47
N GLN A 315 11.02 22.27 15.12
CA GLN A 315 11.29 21.81 13.75
C GLN A 315 10.42 20.64 13.32
N ALA A 316 9.82 19.93 14.27
CA ALA A 316 8.91 18.83 14.02
C ALA A 316 7.43 19.23 13.98
N SER A 317 7.12 20.52 14.18
CA SER A 317 5.73 20.98 14.33
C SER A 317 4.83 20.69 13.12
N TRP A 318 5.40 20.61 11.91
CA TRP A 318 4.67 20.24 10.69
C TRP A 318 4.04 18.83 10.76
N LEU A 319 4.63 17.90 11.51
CA LEU A 319 4.06 16.56 11.69
C LEU A 319 2.74 16.63 12.47
N VAL A 320 2.70 17.42 13.54
CA VAL A 320 1.55 17.50 14.45
C VAL A 320 0.50 18.51 14.00
N LYS A 321 0.89 19.53 13.23
CA LYS A 321 -0.03 20.58 12.75
C LYS A 321 -0.66 20.25 11.41
N ASP A 322 0.07 19.56 10.53
CA ASP A 322 -0.33 19.40 9.14
C ASP A 322 -0.71 17.95 8.83
N HIS A 323 0.22 17.00 9.00
CA HIS A 323 0.02 15.62 8.52
C HIS A 323 -0.72 14.71 9.49
N PHE A 324 -0.48 14.86 10.80
CA PHE A 324 -0.99 13.94 11.81
C PHE A 324 -1.87 14.61 12.86
N LYS A 325 -2.41 15.79 12.58
CA LYS A 325 -3.24 16.57 13.51
C LYS A 325 -4.39 15.76 14.10
N ALA A 326 -5.17 15.06 13.28
CA ALA A 326 -6.29 14.25 13.74
C ALA A 326 -5.84 13.13 14.72
N TYR A 327 -4.67 12.54 14.50
CA TYR A 327 -4.10 11.52 15.38
C TYR A 327 -3.53 12.10 16.68
N VAL A 328 -3.08 13.36 16.67
CA VAL A 328 -2.71 14.08 17.89
C VAL A 328 -3.96 14.34 18.73
N GLU A 329 -5.04 14.81 18.08
CA GLU A 329 -6.32 15.11 18.74
C GLU A 329 -6.97 13.86 19.33
N SER A 330 -6.85 12.70 18.69
CA SER A 330 -7.31 11.41 19.23
C SER A 330 -6.38 10.80 20.30
N GLY A 331 -5.18 11.35 20.48
CA GLY A 331 -4.16 10.82 21.39
C GLY A 331 -3.43 9.58 20.86
N ASP A 332 -3.48 9.33 19.56
CA ASP A 332 -2.80 8.20 18.90
C ASP A 332 -1.43 8.57 18.34
N PHE A 333 -1.09 9.86 18.25
CA PHE A 333 0.26 10.33 17.87
C PHE A 333 0.82 11.33 18.89
N GLY A 334 2.10 11.18 19.23
CA GLY A 334 2.82 12.11 20.09
C GLY A 334 4.30 12.20 19.77
N LEU A 335 4.89 13.38 19.96
CA LEU A 335 6.32 13.62 19.79
C LEU A 335 7.03 13.73 21.15
N VAL A 336 8.24 13.17 21.23
CA VAL A 336 9.09 13.27 22.42
C VAL A 336 10.52 13.61 22.01
N THR A 337 11.20 14.43 22.80
CA THR A 337 12.56 14.87 22.48
C THR A 337 13.61 13.83 22.88
N VAL A 338 14.49 13.50 21.95
CA VAL A 338 15.77 12.81 22.18
C VAL A 338 16.85 13.66 21.49
N PRO A 339 17.51 14.59 22.21
CA PRO A 339 18.42 15.56 21.60
C PRO A 339 19.67 14.93 21.01
N ASP A 340 20.23 13.93 21.72
CA ASP A 340 21.43 13.21 21.34
C ASP A 340 21.19 11.71 21.48
N LEU A 341 21.38 11.00 20.36
CA LEU A 341 21.15 9.56 20.25
C LEU A 341 22.28 8.75 20.88
N SER A 342 23.48 9.34 21.00
CA SER A 342 24.71 8.66 21.45
C SER A 342 24.89 8.64 22.96
N VAL A 343 24.06 9.38 23.70
CA VAL A 343 24.08 9.44 25.16
C VAL A 343 23.55 8.12 25.75
N ASP A 344 24.23 7.62 26.76
CA ASP A 344 23.78 6.44 27.51
C ASP A 344 22.42 6.72 28.17
N GLY A 345 21.50 5.76 28.05
CA GLY A 345 20.12 5.92 28.55
C GLY A 345 19.27 6.95 27.80
N ALA A 346 19.71 7.46 26.63
CA ALA A 346 18.96 8.43 25.82
C ALA A 346 17.52 7.98 25.52
N TYR A 347 17.30 6.66 25.44
CA TYR A 347 15.99 6.08 25.12
C TYR A 347 15.23 5.52 26.32
N ASP A 348 15.81 5.46 27.51
CA ASP A 348 15.25 4.75 28.68
C ASP A 348 13.84 5.23 29.06
N ASN A 349 13.53 6.50 28.84
CA ASN A 349 12.20 7.05 29.10
C ASN A 349 11.22 6.87 27.93
N VAL A 350 11.69 6.97 26.68
CA VAL A 350 10.80 6.97 25.50
C VAL A 350 10.36 5.57 25.09
N VAL A 351 11.08 4.52 25.51
CA VAL A 351 10.67 3.12 25.27
C VAL A 351 9.56 2.65 26.20
N LYS A 352 9.32 3.32 27.34
CA LYS A 352 8.35 2.85 28.34
C LYS A 352 6.95 2.65 27.75
N GLY A 353 6.41 1.45 27.91
CA GLY A 353 5.05 1.07 27.47
C GLY A 353 4.86 0.92 25.96
N VAL A 354 5.92 0.88 25.16
CA VAL A 354 5.82 0.62 23.71
C VAL A 354 5.97 -0.87 23.42
N SER A 355 5.16 -1.38 22.49
CA SER A 355 5.22 -2.80 22.10
C SER A 355 6.23 -3.08 21.00
N ALA A 356 6.61 -2.05 20.24
CA ALA A 356 7.62 -2.16 19.20
C ALA A 356 8.42 -0.87 19.04
N ILE A 357 9.62 -1.02 18.48
CA ILE A 357 10.53 0.07 18.16
C ILE A 357 10.92 -0.04 16.68
N ILE A 358 10.80 1.04 15.93
CA ILE A 358 11.36 1.18 14.59
C ILE A 358 12.45 2.25 14.67
N HIS A 359 13.70 1.81 14.68
CA HIS A 359 14.86 2.66 14.82
C HIS A 359 15.39 3.09 13.45
N ILE A 360 15.05 4.31 13.05
CA ILE A 360 15.38 4.93 11.76
C ILE A 360 16.39 6.07 11.95
N ALA A 361 16.35 6.75 13.11
CA ALA A 361 17.25 7.83 13.43
C ALA A 361 18.71 7.38 13.31
N ALA A 362 19.46 8.07 12.45
CA ALA A 362 20.89 7.85 12.27
C ALA A 362 21.60 9.19 12.07
N ILE A 363 22.88 9.22 12.40
CA ILE A 363 23.76 10.34 12.06
C ILE A 363 24.07 10.24 10.56
N ALA A 364 23.24 10.88 9.75
CA ALA A 364 23.36 10.89 8.29
C ALA A 364 24.16 12.13 7.83
N THR A 365 25.47 12.11 8.08
CA THR A 365 26.41 13.11 7.58
C THR A 365 27.45 12.46 6.66
N PHE A 366 28.06 13.24 5.77
CA PHE A 366 29.17 12.81 4.92
C PHE A 366 30.50 13.38 5.44
N ASP A 367 30.67 13.49 6.76
CA ASP A 367 31.94 13.88 7.36
C ASP A 367 33.00 12.84 6.97
N PRO A 368 34.13 13.24 6.36
CA PRO A 368 35.15 12.29 5.93
C PRO A 368 35.88 11.63 7.10
N ASN A 369 35.82 12.18 8.32
CA ASN A 369 36.49 11.64 9.49
C ASN A 369 35.62 10.57 10.20
N PRO A 370 36.01 9.29 10.19
CA PRO A 370 35.23 8.22 10.83
C PRO A 370 35.10 8.37 12.35
N ASN A 371 36.05 9.04 13.01
CA ASN A 371 36.02 9.27 14.45
C ASN A 371 34.83 10.15 14.89
N ASN A 372 34.30 10.97 13.98
CA ASN A 372 33.19 11.88 14.28
C ASN A 372 31.81 11.19 14.15
N ILE A 373 31.71 10.10 13.39
CA ILE A 373 30.41 9.48 13.04
C ILE A 373 30.28 8.06 13.60
N VAL A 374 31.29 7.22 13.37
CA VAL A 374 31.18 5.77 13.61
C VAL A 374 30.94 5.48 15.09
N PRO A 375 31.73 6.01 16.05
CA PRO A 375 31.52 5.73 17.47
C PRO A 375 30.14 6.17 17.97
N GLN A 376 29.67 7.35 17.55
CA GLN A 376 28.38 7.89 17.96
C GLN A 376 27.21 7.06 17.41
N THR A 377 27.32 6.58 16.16
CA THR A 377 26.28 5.74 15.53
C THR A 377 26.19 4.38 16.22
N VAL A 378 27.33 3.76 16.53
CA VAL A 378 27.39 2.50 17.29
C VAL A 378 26.83 2.69 18.70
N ALA A 379 27.23 3.75 19.40
CA ALA A 379 26.73 4.06 20.74
C ALA A 379 25.20 4.24 20.75
N GLY A 380 24.65 4.98 19.79
CA GLY A 380 23.19 5.17 19.70
C GLY A 380 22.43 3.89 19.36
N THR A 381 23.02 3.03 18.53
CA THR A 381 22.47 1.71 18.21
C THR A 381 22.43 0.81 19.45
N LYS A 382 23.52 0.79 20.21
CA LYS A 382 23.59 0.05 21.47
C LYS A 382 22.59 0.58 22.50
N SER A 383 22.51 1.90 22.67
CA SER A 383 21.61 2.58 23.62
C SER A 383 20.14 2.20 23.40
N ILE A 384 19.65 2.15 22.15
CA ILE A 384 18.25 1.76 21.88
C ILE A 384 18.00 0.26 22.13
N LEU A 385 18.96 -0.61 21.82
CA LEU A 385 18.86 -2.06 22.06
C LEU A 385 18.85 -2.39 23.55
N GLU A 386 19.70 -1.70 24.33
CA GLU A 386 19.75 -1.83 25.79
C GLU A 386 18.48 -1.28 26.45
N ALA A 387 18.00 -0.11 26.02
CA ALA A 387 16.74 0.45 26.53
C ALA A 387 15.56 -0.51 26.26
N ALA A 388 15.51 -1.12 25.07
CA ALA A 388 14.50 -2.12 24.74
C ALA A 388 14.62 -3.40 25.59
N ALA A 389 15.85 -3.82 25.92
CA ALA A 389 16.08 -4.97 26.80
C ALA A 389 15.61 -4.73 28.23
N LYS A 390 15.63 -3.47 28.69
CA LYS A 390 15.09 -3.07 30.00
C LYS A 390 13.56 -2.96 30.02
N GLU A 391 12.89 -2.84 28.87
CA GLU A 391 11.45 -2.64 28.77
C GLU A 391 10.72 -3.96 28.39
N PRO A 392 10.03 -4.62 29.33
CA PRO A 392 9.43 -5.94 29.08
C PRO A 392 8.30 -5.93 28.05
N SER A 393 7.67 -4.77 27.81
CA SER A 393 6.56 -4.64 26.86
C SER A 393 7.00 -4.67 25.40
N VAL A 394 8.29 -4.41 25.10
CA VAL A 394 8.83 -4.46 23.74
C VAL A 394 8.90 -5.91 23.26
N GLN A 395 8.30 -6.16 22.10
CA GLN A 395 8.29 -7.47 21.44
C GLN A 395 9.06 -7.46 20.12
N ARG A 396 9.22 -6.28 19.51
CA ARG A 396 9.74 -6.10 18.15
C ARG A 396 10.65 -4.89 18.04
N ILE A 397 11.79 -5.08 17.39
CA ILE A 397 12.65 -4.00 16.93
C ILE A 397 12.88 -4.14 15.43
N VAL A 398 12.71 -3.06 14.69
CA VAL A 398 13.13 -2.94 13.30
C VAL A 398 14.21 -1.88 13.21
N PHE A 399 15.39 -2.25 12.74
CA PHE A 399 16.52 -1.34 12.54
C PHE A 399 16.69 -1.01 11.05
N THR A 400 16.81 0.28 10.73
CA THR A 400 17.02 0.74 9.34
C THR A 400 18.50 0.86 9.01
N SER A 401 19.00 -0.12 8.27
CA SER A 401 20.36 -0.14 7.71
C SER A 401 20.41 0.53 6.32
N SER A 402 21.25 0.03 5.41
CA SER A 402 21.41 0.48 4.03
C SER A 402 22.11 -0.59 3.21
N ILE A 403 21.90 -0.60 1.89
CA ILE A 403 22.73 -1.33 0.91
C ILE A 403 24.23 -1.10 1.14
N MET A 404 24.62 0.10 1.60
CA MET A 404 26.01 0.48 1.86
C MET A 404 26.66 -0.34 2.99
N ALA A 405 25.87 -0.96 3.88
CA ALA A 405 26.36 -1.91 4.87
C ALA A 405 26.77 -3.26 4.25
N ALA A 406 26.20 -3.61 3.08
CA ALA A 406 26.54 -4.83 2.36
C ALA A 406 27.64 -4.61 1.31
N LEU A 407 27.54 -3.57 0.48
CA LEU A 407 28.49 -3.28 -0.60
C LEU A 407 28.32 -1.86 -1.17
N PHE A 408 29.27 -1.45 -2.01
CA PHE A 408 29.08 -0.33 -2.91
C PHE A 408 28.52 -0.82 -4.25
N PRO A 409 27.50 -0.16 -4.83
CA PRO A 409 27.02 -0.48 -6.17
C PRO A 409 27.99 0.01 -7.25
N LEU A 410 29.13 -0.67 -7.42
CA LEU A 410 30.19 -0.29 -8.34
C LEU A 410 30.08 -1.03 -9.68
N ALA A 411 30.53 -0.36 -10.75
CA ALA A 411 30.64 -0.99 -12.06
C ALA A 411 31.70 -2.12 -12.06
N GLY A 412 31.42 -3.20 -12.79
CA GLY A 412 32.26 -4.40 -12.88
C GLY A 412 32.12 -5.38 -11.72
N ASP A 413 31.42 -5.03 -10.64
CA ASP A 413 31.15 -5.94 -9.53
C ASP A 413 29.93 -6.82 -9.83
N ASN A 414 30.11 -8.15 -9.77
CA ASN A 414 29.07 -9.14 -10.02
C ASN A 414 28.61 -9.85 -8.73
N THR A 415 28.88 -9.25 -7.57
CA THR A 415 28.56 -9.82 -6.27
C THR A 415 27.06 -10.07 -6.13
N ARG A 416 26.69 -11.26 -5.64
CA ARG A 416 25.33 -11.53 -5.16
C ARG A 416 25.30 -11.29 -3.66
N ALA A 417 24.75 -10.16 -3.23
CA ALA A 417 24.59 -9.88 -1.82
C ALA A 417 23.53 -10.79 -1.18
N ASP A 418 23.87 -11.34 -0.04
CA ASP A 418 22.99 -12.13 0.82
C ASP A 418 22.93 -11.54 2.23
N ARG A 419 22.46 -12.33 3.20
CA ARG A 419 22.32 -11.89 4.59
C ARG A 419 23.66 -11.69 5.29
N ASP A 420 24.72 -12.38 4.85
CA ASP A 420 26.04 -12.39 5.48
C ASP A 420 27.07 -11.57 4.68
N THR A 421 26.61 -10.82 3.68
CA THR A 421 27.45 -9.92 2.88
C THR A 421 27.68 -8.61 3.62
N TRP A 422 28.95 -8.24 3.83
CA TRP A 422 29.37 -7.08 4.59
C TRP A 422 30.38 -6.23 3.81
N ASN A 423 30.26 -4.90 3.91
CA ASN A 423 31.11 -3.98 3.16
C ASN A 423 32.48 -3.75 3.82
N ASP A 424 33.27 -4.82 3.98
CA ASP A 424 34.58 -4.75 4.65
C ASP A 424 35.57 -3.81 3.91
N VAL A 425 35.35 -3.59 2.60
CA VAL A 425 36.11 -2.62 1.79
C VAL A 425 35.86 -1.20 2.29
N ALA A 426 34.61 -0.81 2.55
CA ALA A 426 34.29 0.50 3.13
C ALA A 426 34.96 0.70 4.49
N GLU A 427 34.89 -0.31 5.36
CA GLU A 427 35.47 -0.26 6.70
C GLU A 427 36.97 0.01 6.64
N LYS A 428 37.69 -0.77 5.83
CA LYS A 428 39.14 -0.59 5.64
C LYS A 428 39.47 0.79 5.05
N ALA A 429 38.68 1.27 4.08
CA ALA A 429 38.91 2.56 3.43
C ALA A 429 38.66 3.75 4.36
N ALA A 430 37.58 3.71 5.16
CA ALA A 430 37.25 4.77 6.09
C ALA A 430 38.34 4.95 7.16
N TRP A 431 38.82 3.84 7.73
CA TRP A 431 39.83 3.81 8.81
C TRP A 431 41.28 3.92 8.33
N ALA A 432 41.53 4.14 7.04
CA ALA A 432 42.88 4.42 6.55
C ALA A 432 43.49 5.67 7.24
N PRO A 433 44.82 5.80 7.36
CA PRO A 433 45.43 6.99 7.97
C PRO A 433 45.00 8.32 7.30
N PRO A 434 45.12 9.45 8.02
CA PRO A 434 44.86 10.78 7.44
C PRO A 434 45.81 11.10 6.27
N PRO A 435 45.42 12.03 5.37
CA PRO A 435 44.31 12.99 5.51
C PRO A 435 42.91 12.40 5.26
N TYR A 436 41.91 12.90 6.00
CA TYR A 436 40.49 12.61 5.80
C TYR A 436 39.88 13.63 4.82
N ASP A 437 40.13 13.46 3.53
CA ASP A 437 39.59 14.34 2.50
C ASP A 437 38.12 14.04 2.17
N ALA A 438 37.43 14.98 1.50
CA ALA A 438 36.01 14.91 1.22
C ALA A 438 35.56 13.65 0.43
N SER A 439 36.44 13.01 -0.35
CA SER A 439 36.11 11.79 -1.08
C SER A 439 35.77 10.61 -0.15
N ARG A 440 36.25 10.67 1.09
CA ARG A 440 36.03 9.63 2.11
C ARG A 440 34.63 9.66 2.72
N GLY A 441 33.87 10.75 2.57
CA GLY A 441 32.57 10.93 3.23
C GLY A 441 31.60 9.76 2.98
N MET A 442 31.58 9.23 1.75
CA MET A 442 30.74 8.08 1.40
C MET A 442 31.22 6.77 2.04
N THR A 443 32.53 6.53 2.09
CA THR A 443 33.10 5.36 2.78
C THR A 443 32.88 5.43 4.29
N THR A 444 32.94 6.64 4.87
CA THR A 444 32.64 6.86 6.29
C THR A 444 31.18 6.61 6.61
N TYR A 445 30.25 7.08 5.76
CA TYR A 445 28.82 6.76 5.87
C TYR A 445 28.56 5.26 5.75
N ALA A 446 29.14 4.60 4.74
CA ALA A 446 29.00 3.15 4.55
C ALA A 446 29.51 2.38 5.78
N THR A 447 30.66 2.80 6.33
CA THR A 447 31.24 2.21 7.55
C THR A 447 30.37 2.44 8.77
N SER A 448 29.74 3.60 8.93
CA SER A 448 28.83 3.85 10.06
C SER A 448 27.59 2.96 10.00
N LYS A 449 27.03 2.74 8.81
CA LYS A 449 25.91 1.80 8.60
C LYS A 449 26.32 0.35 8.84
N LEU A 450 27.45 -0.06 8.28
CA LEU A 450 28.04 -1.38 8.47
C LEU A 450 28.28 -1.72 9.95
N THR A 451 28.99 -0.85 10.67
CA THR A 451 29.38 -1.10 12.06
C THR A 451 28.19 -1.06 13.01
N ALA A 452 27.23 -0.15 12.78
CA ALA A 452 25.98 -0.13 13.53
C ALA A 452 25.18 -1.42 13.32
N GLU A 453 25.04 -1.89 12.08
CA GLU A 453 24.32 -3.14 11.81
C GLU A 453 25.06 -4.37 12.37
N LYS A 454 26.41 -4.43 12.27
CA LYS A 454 27.22 -5.46 12.93
C LYS A 454 26.99 -5.45 14.44
N GLU A 455 26.87 -4.28 15.08
CA GLU A 455 26.55 -4.17 16.52
C GLU A 455 25.14 -4.68 16.84
N VAL A 456 24.14 -4.45 15.98
CA VAL A 456 22.80 -5.03 16.15
C VAL A 456 22.87 -6.56 16.22
N TRP A 457 23.51 -7.18 15.23
CA TRP A 457 23.59 -8.65 15.17
C TRP A 457 24.47 -9.23 16.28
N LYS A 458 25.56 -8.54 16.63
CA LYS A 458 26.39 -8.90 17.78
C LYS A 458 25.57 -8.89 19.06
N PHE A 459 24.84 -7.81 19.34
CA PHE A 459 23.99 -7.68 20.52
C PHE A 459 22.92 -8.79 20.58
N VAL A 460 22.28 -9.10 19.45
CA VAL A 460 21.31 -10.21 19.33
C VAL A 460 21.96 -11.57 19.62
N SER A 461 23.21 -11.78 19.20
CA SER A 461 23.91 -13.06 19.41
C SER A 461 24.44 -13.25 20.84
N GLU A 462 24.83 -12.16 21.50
CA GLU A 462 25.46 -12.18 22.82
C GLU A 462 24.44 -12.15 23.97
N ASN A 463 23.22 -11.65 23.71
CA ASN A 463 22.20 -11.45 24.74
C ASN A 463 20.98 -12.36 24.54
N LYS A 464 20.35 -12.75 25.65
CA LYS A 464 19.05 -13.46 25.62
C LYS A 464 17.92 -12.45 25.59
N LEU A 465 17.46 -12.11 24.40
CA LEU A 465 16.43 -11.09 24.19
C LEU A 465 15.02 -11.68 24.27
N HIS A 466 14.09 -10.96 24.91
CA HIS A 466 12.66 -11.30 24.92
C HIS A 466 11.92 -10.80 23.67
N TYR A 467 12.55 -9.95 22.87
CA TYR A 467 12.02 -9.41 21.63
C TYR A 467 12.76 -9.97 20.40
N THR A 468 12.12 -9.81 19.24
CA THR A 468 12.71 -10.13 17.93
C THR A 468 13.26 -8.88 17.27
N VAL A 469 14.42 -8.99 16.62
CA VAL A 469 15.04 -7.89 15.86
C VAL A 469 14.99 -8.21 14.37
N ASN A 470 14.59 -7.26 13.55
CA ASN A 470 14.68 -7.34 12.10
C ASN A 470 15.44 -6.12 11.57
N VAL A 471 16.12 -6.27 10.44
CA VAL A 471 16.83 -5.18 9.75
C VAL A 471 16.21 -4.98 8.37
N ILE A 472 15.93 -3.72 8.03
CA ILE A 472 15.59 -3.29 6.66
C ILE A 472 16.83 -2.65 6.04
N SER A 473 17.23 -3.12 4.86
CA SER A 473 18.40 -2.65 4.12
C SER A 473 17.97 -2.02 2.78
N PRO A 474 17.62 -0.71 2.80
CA PRO A 474 17.20 0.01 1.61
C PRO A 474 18.36 0.48 0.73
N SER A 475 18.08 0.60 -0.57
CA SER A 475 18.94 1.28 -1.56
C SER A 475 18.61 2.79 -1.63
N GLY A 476 18.80 3.44 -2.79
CA GLY A 476 18.40 4.81 -3.00
C GLY A 476 16.88 4.96 -2.84
N VAL A 477 16.44 5.94 -2.05
CA VAL A 477 15.01 6.13 -1.78
C VAL A 477 14.46 7.23 -2.68
N ILE A 478 13.30 6.99 -3.26
CA ILE A 478 12.56 7.94 -4.10
C ILE A 478 11.07 7.93 -3.74
N GLY A 479 10.34 8.97 -4.10
CA GLY A 479 8.89 9.07 -3.87
C GLY A 479 8.44 10.43 -3.33
N GLU A 480 7.16 10.51 -2.99
CA GLU A 480 6.47 11.73 -2.51
C GLU A 480 7.13 12.33 -1.26
N PRO A 481 7.70 13.55 -1.29
CA PRO A 481 8.10 14.24 -0.08
C PRO A 481 6.88 14.75 0.71
N LEU A 482 6.84 14.52 2.03
CA LEU A 482 5.82 15.10 2.94
C LEU A 482 6.18 16.50 3.50
N HIS A 483 7.37 16.99 3.19
CA HIS A 483 7.84 18.29 3.66
C HIS A 483 8.92 18.82 2.71
N VAL A 484 9.11 20.13 2.61
CA VAL A 484 10.14 20.74 1.73
C VAL A 484 11.55 20.18 2.00
N LYS A 485 11.87 19.92 3.27
CA LYS A 485 13.13 19.28 3.69
C LYS A 485 13.29 17.84 3.18
N HIS A 486 12.21 17.15 2.79
CA HIS A 486 12.28 15.82 2.18
C HIS A 486 12.56 15.90 0.68
N ALA A 487 12.06 16.95 0.01
CA ALA A 487 12.34 17.18 -1.40
C ALA A 487 13.83 17.51 -1.62
N ASP A 488 14.40 18.35 -0.76
CA ASP A 488 15.83 18.72 -0.81
C ASP A 488 16.75 17.73 -0.05
N ASN A 489 16.23 16.60 0.43
CA ASN A 489 17.01 15.65 1.20
C ASN A 489 18.00 14.90 0.28
N PRO A 490 19.30 14.80 0.62
CA PRO A 490 20.27 14.00 -0.14
C PRO A 490 19.91 12.51 -0.29
N VAL A 491 18.99 12.00 0.54
CA VAL A 491 18.47 10.63 0.45
C VAL A 491 17.36 10.50 -0.60
N ASN A 492 16.68 11.59 -0.98
CA ASN A 492 15.68 11.61 -2.04
C ASN A 492 16.34 12.01 -3.38
N TRP A 493 16.60 11.02 -4.23
CA TRP A 493 17.39 11.20 -5.44
C TRP A 493 16.67 11.97 -6.55
N VAL A 494 15.34 12.09 -6.49
CA VAL A 494 14.54 12.76 -7.52
C VAL A 494 15.04 14.18 -7.76
N ALA A 495 15.28 14.96 -6.69
CA ALA A 495 15.76 16.34 -6.82
C ALA A 495 17.18 16.43 -7.39
N THR A 496 18.08 15.51 -7.04
CA THR A 496 19.47 15.49 -7.53
C THR A 496 19.53 15.25 -9.04
N VAL A 497 18.74 14.31 -9.55
CA VAL A 497 18.65 14.05 -11.00
C VAL A 497 17.93 15.20 -11.69
N PHE A 498 16.84 15.71 -11.11
CA PHE A 498 16.07 16.82 -11.67
C PHE A 498 16.88 18.11 -11.83
N LYS A 499 17.78 18.40 -10.89
CA LYS A 499 18.72 19.54 -10.94
C LYS A 499 19.89 19.30 -11.90
N GLY A 500 20.14 18.06 -12.33
CA GLY A 500 21.29 17.72 -13.16
C GLY A 500 22.63 17.86 -12.43
N GLU A 501 22.70 17.47 -11.15
CA GLU A 501 23.93 17.57 -10.33
C GLU A 501 24.99 16.54 -10.75
N LYS A 502 25.55 16.71 -11.96
CA LYS A 502 26.42 15.75 -12.65
C LYS A 502 27.58 15.25 -11.78
N ALA A 503 28.23 16.11 -11.00
CA ALA A 503 29.31 15.71 -10.10
C ALA A 503 28.90 14.63 -9.07
N LYS A 504 27.64 14.62 -8.62
CA LYS A 504 27.11 13.55 -7.75
C LYS A 504 26.68 12.34 -8.55
N LEU A 505 26.01 12.54 -9.69
CA LEU A 505 25.54 11.45 -10.54
C LEU A 505 26.71 10.62 -11.10
N ASP A 506 27.82 11.26 -11.47
CA ASP A 506 29.03 10.61 -11.99
C ASP A 506 29.73 9.72 -10.94
N THR A 507 29.45 9.90 -9.64
CA THR A 507 29.95 8.99 -8.59
C THR A 507 29.27 7.63 -8.59
N PHE A 508 28.10 7.52 -9.23
CA PHE A 508 27.33 6.29 -9.35
C PHE A 508 26.82 6.12 -10.78
N PRO A 509 27.50 5.34 -11.65
CA PRO A 509 27.07 5.20 -13.06
C PRO A 509 25.70 4.53 -13.21
N ALA A 510 25.29 3.74 -12.21
CA ALA A 510 23.99 3.10 -12.09
C ALA A 510 23.67 2.89 -10.60
N ALA A 511 22.39 2.75 -10.27
CA ALA A 511 21.93 2.64 -8.89
C ALA A 511 20.71 1.73 -8.76
N PHE A 512 20.42 1.37 -7.51
CA PHE A 512 19.15 0.74 -7.13
C PHE A 512 18.25 1.78 -6.50
N PHE A 513 16.97 1.82 -6.89
CA PHE A 513 15.97 2.69 -6.29
C PHE A 513 14.74 1.93 -5.82
N VAL A 514 14.25 2.32 -4.66
CA VAL A 514 13.04 1.78 -4.05
C VAL A 514 12.13 2.92 -3.61
N ASP A 515 10.83 2.69 -3.79
CA ASP A 515 9.80 3.65 -3.40
C ASP A 515 9.69 3.80 -1.88
N ILE A 516 9.41 5.03 -1.45
CA ILE A 516 9.22 5.40 -0.05
C ILE A 516 8.05 4.65 0.61
N GLU A 517 6.95 4.42 -0.11
CA GLU A 517 5.79 3.66 0.41
C GLU A 517 6.10 2.17 0.52
N ASP A 518 6.90 1.62 -0.39
CA ASP A 518 7.33 0.22 -0.33
C ASP A 518 8.22 0.00 0.90
N ILE A 519 9.22 0.85 1.10
CA ILE A 519 10.08 0.78 2.30
C ILE A 519 9.24 0.95 3.57
N ALA A 520 8.32 1.92 3.60
CA ALA A 520 7.47 2.15 4.77
C ALA A 520 6.60 0.92 5.08
N THR A 521 6.01 0.31 4.05
CA THR A 521 5.26 -0.95 4.16
C THR A 521 6.13 -2.05 4.73
N LEU A 522 7.38 -2.17 4.28
CA LEU A 522 8.30 -3.22 4.73
C LEU A 522 8.75 -3.04 6.18
N HIS A 523 8.92 -1.81 6.65
CA HIS A 523 9.15 -1.54 8.08
C HIS A 523 7.95 -1.94 8.93
N VAL A 524 6.73 -1.62 8.47
CA VAL A 524 5.49 -2.04 9.13
C VAL A 524 5.36 -3.56 9.13
N ALA A 525 5.58 -4.22 7.98
CA ALA A 525 5.52 -5.67 7.86
C ALA A 525 6.55 -6.36 8.76
N ALA A 526 7.81 -5.90 8.78
CA ALA A 526 8.84 -6.44 9.66
C ALA A 526 8.55 -6.23 11.15
N THR A 527 7.71 -5.24 11.48
CA THR A 527 7.23 -5.01 12.85
C THR A 527 6.09 -5.96 13.19
N LEU A 528 5.11 -6.13 12.30
CA LEU A 528 3.83 -6.76 12.61
C LEU A 528 3.79 -8.25 12.26
N ASP A 529 4.52 -8.69 11.25
CA ASP A 529 4.39 -10.05 10.70
C ASP A 529 5.04 -11.11 11.59
N PRO A 530 4.27 -12.08 12.12
CA PRO A 530 4.79 -13.12 13.00
C PRO A 530 5.81 -14.05 12.33
N GLU A 531 5.88 -14.10 11.00
CA GLU A 531 6.82 -14.96 10.26
C GLU A 531 8.20 -14.29 10.10
N VAL A 532 8.27 -12.97 10.15
CA VAL A 532 9.52 -12.22 9.99
C VAL A 532 10.25 -12.15 11.32
N LYS A 533 11.29 -12.97 11.49
CA LYS A 533 12.10 -13.02 12.72
C LYS A 533 13.59 -13.09 12.42
N ASN A 534 14.37 -12.22 13.07
CA ASN A 534 15.83 -12.17 12.91
C ASN A 534 16.23 -12.09 11.43
N ALA A 535 15.46 -11.32 10.66
CA ALA A 535 15.61 -11.18 9.22
C ALA A 535 16.44 -9.94 8.87
N ARG A 536 17.28 -10.07 7.85
CA ARG A 536 17.91 -8.94 7.14
C ARG A 536 17.25 -8.84 5.77
N LEU A 537 16.26 -7.95 5.65
CA LEU A 537 15.45 -7.79 4.45
C LEU A 537 16.14 -6.81 3.50
N GLN A 538 16.50 -7.29 2.31
CA GLN A 538 17.06 -6.46 1.26
C GLN A 538 15.90 -5.81 0.49
N THR A 539 15.91 -4.47 0.42
CA THR A 539 14.82 -3.68 -0.17
C THR A 539 15.41 -2.71 -1.18
N TRP A 540 16.02 -3.25 -2.23
CA TRP A 540 16.78 -2.50 -3.21
C TRP A 540 15.89 -1.96 -4.34
N GLY A 541 14.72 -2.55 -4.57
CA GLY A 541 13.80 -2.13 -5.63
C GLY A 541 14.37 -2.39 -7.03
N HIS A 542 14.28 -1.40 -7.90
CA HIS A 542 14.67 -1.47 -9.31
C HIS A 542 16.14 -1.12 -9.51
N SER A 543 16.83 -1.88 -10.36
CA SER A 543 18.12 -1.44 -10.90
C SER A 543 17.86 -0.50 -12.08
N THR A 544 18.55 0.63 -12.14
CA THR A 544 18.42 1.58 -13.25
C THR A 544 19.71 2.37 -13.47
N ASN A 545 19.79 3.04 -14.60
CA ASN A 545 20.82 4.02 -14.92
C ASN A 545 20.22 5.42 -15.09
N TRP A 546 21.08 6.43 -15.22
CA TRP A 546 20.62 7.81 -15.34
C TRP A 546 19.85 8.09 -16.63
N ASN A 547 20.13 7.38 -17.74
CA ASN A 547 19.40 7.60 -18.99
C ASN A 547 17.93 7.17 -18.88
N GLU A 548 17.65 6.05 -18.22
CA GLU A 548 16.28 5.59 -17.94
C GLU A 548 15.55 6.56 -17.01
N PHE A 549 16.21 7.04 -15.95
CA PHE A 549 15.64 8.04 -15.04
C PHE A 549 15.34 9.36 -15.79
N LEU A 550 16.28 9.84 -16.61
CA LEU A 550 16.12 11.05 -17.41
C LEU A 550 15.02 10.90 -18.47
N ALA A 551 14.86 9.72 -19.07
CA ALA A 551 13.77 9.46 -20.00
C ALA A 551 12.39 9.62 -19.34
N ILE A 552 12.24 9.13 -18.10
CA ILE A 552 11.03 9.34 -17.30
C ILE A 552 10.82 10.83 -17.01
N LEU A 553 11.86 11.54 -16.57
CA LEU A 553 11.76 12.98 -16.28
C LEU A 553 11.38 13.81 -17.51
N ARG A 554 11.97 13.54 -18.67
CA ARG A 554 11.64 14.20 -19.94
C ARG A 554 10.20 13.92 -20.37
N LYS A 555 9.69 12.72 -20.11
CA LYS A 555 8.28 12.38 -20.35
C LYS A 555 7.34 13.17 -19.44
N LEU A 556 7.69 13.31 -18.16
CA LEU A 556 6.85 13.98 -17.16
C LEU A 556 6.96 15.51 -17.14
N ARG A 557 8.07 16.08 -17.66
CA ARG A 557 8.32 17.52 -17.77
C ARG A 557 8.93 17.85 -19.15
N PRO A 558 8.16 17.70 -20.24
CA PRO A 558 8.65 17.94 -21.60
C PRO A 558 9.10 19.39 -21.86
N GLU A 559 8.62 20.34 -21.05
CA GLU A 559 8.97 21.76 -21.10
C GLU A 559 10.35 22.08 -20.49
N LYS A 560 10.92 21.17 -19.70
CA LYS A 560 12.20 21.37 -19.03
C LYS A 560 13.33 20.74 -19.83
N GLU A 561 14.38 21.50 -20.08
CA GLU A 561 15.63 20.97 -20.61
C GLU A 561 16.40 20.24 -19.51
N PHE A 562 16.56 18.93 -19.67
CA PHE A 562 17.37 18.08 -18.81
C PHE A 562 18.75 17.83 -19.43
N MET A 563 19.71 17.41 -18.61
CA MET A 563 21.03 17.02 -19.10
C MET A 563 20.95 15.95 -20.21
N ALA A 564 21.92 15.97 -21.12
CA ALA A 564 22.04 14.96 -22.16
C ALA A 564 22.28 13.56 -21.58
N ASP A 565 21.91 12.54 -22.36
CA ASP A 565 22.18 11.15 -22.01
C ASP A 565 23.69 10.88 -21.88
N TYR A 566 24.02 9.97 -20.98
CA TYR A 566 25.36 9.42 -20.88
C TYR A 566 25.64 8.54 -22.10
N PRO A 567 26.81 8.67 -22.75
CA PRO A 567 27.11 7.97 -24.01
C PRO A 567 27.18 6.45 -23.84
N ASP A 568 27.64 5.98 -22.68
CA ASP A 568 27.82 4.57 -22.35
C ASP A 568 26.98 4.20 -21.11
N PRO A 569 25.67 3.93 -21.25
CA PRO A 569 24.84 3.55 -20.11
C PRO A 569 25.31 2.22 -19.53
N TYR A 570 25.46 2.18 -18.20
CA TYR A 570 25.90 1.00 -17.46
C TYR A 570 24.73 0.41 -16.67
N TYR A 571 24.70 -0.91 -16.49
CA TYR A 571 23.74 -1.59 -15.62
C TYR A 571 24.48 -2.37 -14.55
N LEU A 572 24.01 -2.26 -13.30
CA LEU A 572 24.57 -3.03 -12.20
C LEU A 572 24.31 -4.53 -12.44
N THR A 573 25.37 -5.31 -12.34
CA THR A 573 25.34 -6.78 -12.40
C THR A 573 25.26 -7.41 -11.01
N ILE A 574 25.51 -6.61 -9.97
CA ILE A 574 25.24 -6.96 -8.57
C ILE A 574 23.77 -7.35 -8.43
N SER A 575 23.49 -8.36 -7.60
CA SER A 575 22.13 -8.81 -7.34
C SER A 575 21.92 -9.17 -5.88
N THR A 576 20.67 -9.29 -5.46
CA THR A 576 20.30 -9.82 -4.14
C THR A 576 18.97 -10.55 -4.20
N ASP A 577 18.68 -11.39 -3.21
CA ASP A 577 17.36 -11.99 -3.06
C ASP A 577 16.40 -11.01 -2.39
N GLN A 578 15.44 -10.52 -3.17
CA GLN A 578 14.38 -9.61 -2.71
C GLN A 578 13.02 -10.32 -2.58
N SER A 579 12.97 -11.64 -2.74
CA SER A 579 11.71 -12.40 -2.82
C SER A 579 10.89 -12.32 -1.53
N GLU A 580 11.56 -12.31 -0.36
CA GLU A 580 10.91 -12.14 0.94
C GLU A 580 10.27 -10.75 1.07
N SER A 581 10.99 -9.69 0.66
CA SER A 581 10.47 -8.32 0.65
C SER A 581 9.25 -8.19 -0.29
N VAL A 582 9.33 -8.73 -1.51
CA VAL A 582 8.21 -8.72 -2.46
C VAL A 582 7.02 -9.52 -1.92
N ALA A 583 7.25 -10.66 -1.27
CA ALA A 583 6.18 -11.43 -0.64
C ALA A 583 5.51 -10.65 0.50
N LEU A 584 6.27 -9.87 1.27
CA LEU A 584 5.73 -8.99 2.31
C LEU A 584 4.92 -7.82 1.72
N LEU A 585 5.36 -7.22 0.61
CA LEU A 585 4.56 -6.20 -0.11
C LEU A 585 3.22 -6.77 -0.58
N LYS A 586 3.24 -7.98 -1.15
CA LYS A 586 2.02 -8.68 -1.56
C LYS A 586 1.11 -8.96 -0.37
N LYS A 587 1.67 -9.32 0.77
CA LYS A 587 0.93 -9.66 2.00
C LYS A 587 0.37 -8.44 2.73
N TRP A 588 1.11 -7.32 2.78
CA TRP A 588 0.81 -6.16 3.64
C TRP A 588 0.33 -4.91 2.89
N ALA A 589 0.48 -4.89 1.57
CA ALA A 589 -0.02 -3.84 0.67
C ALA A 589 -0.83 -4.39 -0.52
N GLY A 590 -0.90 -5.72 -0.69
CA GLY A 590 -1.52 -6.34 -1.88
C GLY A 590 -0.79 -6.00 -3.19
N GLN A 591 0.46 -5.55 -3.09
CA GLN A 591 1.26 -5.14 -4.24
C GLN A 591 2.10 -6.30 -4.74
N ASP A 592 1.93 -6.70 -6.00
CA ASP A 592 2.72 -7.76 -6.62
C ASP A 592 3.99 -7.18 -7.26
N GLY A 593 5.06 -7.09 -6.47
CA GLY A 593 6.33 -6.50 -6.88
C GLY A 593 6.58 -5.12 -6.26
N TRP A 594 7.62 -4.45 -6.75
CA TRP A 594 7.97 -3.08 -6.37
C TRP A 594 7.12 -2.09 -7.17
N LYS A 595 6.76 -0.97 -6.55
CA LYS A 595 6.14 0.16 -7.25
C LYS A 595 7.04 0.63 -8.39
N SER A 596 6.45 1.02 -9.53
CA SER A 596 7.24 1.35 -10.71
C SER A 596 8.12 2.59 -10.49
N LEU A 597 9.28 2.62 -11.15
CA LEU A 597 10.18 3.78 -11.11
C LEU A 597 9.48 5.06 -11.61
N GLU A 598 8.63 4.93 -12.63
CA GLU A 598 7.86 6.06 -13.18
C GLU A 598 6.89 6.64 -12.16
N ASP A 599 6.08 5.80 -11.49
CA ASP A 599 5.12 6.26 -10.49
C ASP A 599 5.84 6.92 -9.29
N SER A 600 6.93 6.32 -8.82
CA SER A 600 7.74 6.87 -7.73
C SER A 600 8.34 8.24 -8.06
N ILE A 601 8.82 8.42 -9.29
CA ILE A 601 9.36 9.71 -9.74
C ILE A 601 8.22 10.72 -9.90
N SER A 602 7.10 10.32 -10.50
CA SER A 602 5.92 11.17 -10.70
C SER A 602 5.42 11.75 -9.38
N GLU A 603 5.17 10.89 -8.39
CA GLU A 603 4.73 11.33 -7.06
C GLU A 603 5.75 12.23 -6.37
N GLY A 604 7.04 12.01 -6.61
CA GLY A 604 8.11 12.87 -6.13
C GLY A 604 8.02 14.29 -6.68
N ILE A 605 7.85 14.45 -8.00
CA ILE A 605 7.86 15.76 -8.68
C ILE A 605 6.50 16.47 -8.73
N GLU A 606 5.39 15.73 -8.54
CA GLU A 606 4.03 16.27 -8.48
C GLU A 606 3.67 16.75 -7.07
N SER A 607 4.45 16.36 -6.05
CA SER A 607 4.24 16.81 -4.69
C SER A 607 4.31 18.34 -4.58
N PRO A 608 3.41 19.00 -3.84
CA PRO A 608 3.47 20.45 -3.59
C PRO A 608 4.73 20.88 -2.83
N TYR A 609 5.43 19.94 -2.19
CA TYR A 609 6.70 20.19 -1.52
C TYR A 609 7.91 20.14 -2.47
N PHE A 610 7.73 19.65 -3.70
CA PHE A 610 8.75 19.67 -4.74
C PHE A 610 8.73 21.02 -5.46
N GLN A 611 9.52 21.97 -4.95
CA GLN A 611 9.47 23.38 -5.38
C GLN A 611 10.37 23.69 -6.59
N LEU A 612 11.00 22.67 -7.18
CA LEU A 612 11.86 22.83 -8.33
C LEU A 612 10.99 22.89 -9.59
N LYS A 613 11.23 23.92 -10.41
CA LYS A 613 10.55 24.12 -11.69
C LYS A 613 11.42 23.63 -12.84
#